data_AF-A0A445D5L9-F1
#
_entry.id   AF-A0A445D5L9-F1
#
_cell.length_a   1.000
_cell.length_b   1.000
_cell.length_c   1.000
_cell.angle_alpha   90.00
_cell.angle_beta   90.00
_cell.angle_gamma   90.00
#
_symmetry.space_group_name_H-M   'P 1'
#
loop_
_entity.id
_entity.type
_entity.pdbx_description
1 polymer ?
#
loop_
_entity_poly.entity_id
_entity_poly.type
_entity_poly.pdbx_seq_one_letter_code
_entity_poly.pdbx_strand_id
1 'polypeptide(L)'
;MMSTLSKNNSVEKLAEIDLIGFGFLRLVPNWSVKQAIMVHLAESYQVKPRTFILDIGNIRLNAELIGKVFGIPSRGDPFPALDETNPSHVAIKNKFHRRSTTELRNLVYSCPMTTESERMEFRRYFILVVMKMFLCPTTQQVLSPWHIYPVLDVSDPRRFNWPLEILNWFDKAVEKYKLKGNKTCEGCMFVVLVGHNDH
;
A
#
# COMPACT_ATOMS: atom_id res chain seq x y z
N MET A 1 -5.67 -2.06 -12.46
CA MET A 1 -4.24 -2.08 -12.81
C MET A 1 -3.77 -3.50 -13.15
N MET A 2 -3.82 -4.47 -12.22
CA MET A 2 -3.40 -5.85 -12.48
C MET A 2 -4.13 -6.52 -13.67
N SER A 3 -5.46 -6.39 -13.73
CA SER A 3 -6.25 -6.87 -14.88
C SER A 3 -5.85 -6.20 -16.19
N THR A 4 -5.53 -4.90 -16.19
CA THR A 4 -5.05 -4.17 -17.38
C THR A 4 -3.68 -4.65 -17.83
N LEU A 5 -2.73 -4.84 -16.91
CA LEU A 5 -1.41 -5.40 -17.22
C LEU A 5 -1.51 -6.81 -17.81
N SER A 6 -2.43 -7.62 -17.27
CA SER A 6 -2.72 -8.97 -17.78
C SER A 6 -3.31 -8.94 -19.19
N LYS A 7 -4.29 -8.05 -19.43
CA LYS A 7 -4.89 -7.86 -20.76
C LYS A 7 -3.91 -7.35 -21.81
N ASN A 8 -2.95 -6.52 -21.40
CA ASN A 8 -1.91 -5.98 -22.28
C ASN A 8 -0.73 -6.95 -22.48
N ASN A 9 -0.85 -8.21 -22.05
CA ASN A 9 0.19 -9.24 -22.11
C ASN A 9 1.56 -8.75 -21.60
N SER A 10 1.57 -7.93 -20.56
CA SER A 10 2.80 -7.32 -20.02
C SER A 10 3.55 -8.30 -19.11
N VAL A 11 4.00 -9.42 -19.67
CA VAL A 11 4.60 -10.56 -18.95
C VAL A 11 5.75 -10.13 -18.06
N GLU A 12 6.67 -9.30 -18.57
CA GLU A 12 7.83 -8.84 -17.80
C GLU A 12 7.44 -7.99 -16.59
N LYS A 13 6.45 -7.09 -16.74
CA LYS A 13 5.93 -6.27 -15.63
C LYS A 13 5.25 -7.14 -14.59
N LEU A 14 4.51 -8.16 -15.02
CA LEU A 14 3.86 -9.12 -14.13
C LEU A 14 4.87 -9.97 -13.36
N ALA A 15 5.92 -10.46 -14.02
CA ALA A 15 7.00 -11.19 -13.39
C ALA A 15 7.77 -10.31 -12.40
N GLU A 16 8.00 -9.04 -12.73
CA GLU A 16 8.63 -8.08 -11.82
C GLU A 16 7.80 -7.86 -10.56
N ILE A 17 6.48 -7.74 -10.68
CA ILE A 17 5.55 -7.59 -9.54
C ILE A 17 5.62 -8.80 -8.61
N ASP A 18 5.69 -10.02 -9.16
CA ASP A 18 5.86 -11.23 -8.37
C ASP A 18 7.22 -11.24 -7.67
N LEU A 19 8.28 -10.86 -8.38
CA LEU A 19 9.65 -10.79 -7.87
C LEU A 19 9.76 -9.84 -6.66
N ILE A 20 9.08 -8.69 -6.70
CA ILE A 20 9.08 -7.72 -5.60
C ILE A 20 8.07 -8.02 -4.48
N GLY A 21 7.38 -9.17 -4.54
CA GLY A 21 6.49 -9.65 -3.47
C GLY A 21 5.07 -9.08 -3.50
N PHE A 22 4.63 -8.51 -4.62
CA PHE A 22 3.29 -7.94 -4.77
C PHE A 22 2.35 -8.78 -5.64
N GLY A 23 2.73 -10.04 -5.92
CA GLY A 23 1.93 -10.97 -6.73
C GLY A 23 0.53 -11.24 -6.16
N PHE A 24 0.36 -11.14 -4.83
CA PHE A 24 -0.93 -11.29 -4.15
C PHE A 24 -2.01 -10.32 -4.66
N LEU A 25 -1.62 -9.17 -5.25
CA LEU A 25 -2.55 -8.22 -5.84
C LEU A 25 -3.36 -8.79 -7.02
N ARG A 26 -2.94 -9.93 -7.59
CA ARG A 26 -3.74 -10.67 -8.58
C ARG A 26 -4.99 -11.33 -7.98
N LEU A 27 -4.93 -11.66 -6.69
CA LEU A 27 -6.01 -12.30 -5.95
C LEU A 27 -7.00 -11.30 -5.35
N VAL A 28 -6.63 -10.01 -5.32
CA VAL A 28 -7.49 -8.95 -4.80
C VAL A 28 -8.70 -8.79 -5.73
N PRO A 29 -9.92 -9.12 -5.28
CA PRO A 29 -11.11 -8.99 -6.11
C PRO A 29 -11.43 -7.51 -6.35
N ASN A 30 -12.04 -7.21 -7.50
CA ASN A 30 -12.57 -5.87 -7.81
C ASN A 30 -13.86 -5.59 -7.01
N TRP A 31 -13.82 -5.73 -5.69
CA TRP A 31 -14.99 -5.47 -4.84
C TRP A 31 -15.03 -4.01 -4.42
N SER A 32 -16.17 -3.36 -4.67
CA SER A 32 -16.46 -2.07 -4.08
C SER A 32 -16.93 -2.27 -2.63
N VAL A 33 -16.08 -1.93 -1.68
CA VAL A 33 -16.45 -1.93 -0.26
C VAL A 33 -17.37 -0.74 -0.02
N LYS A 34 -18.59 -0.98 0.48
CA LYS A 34 -19.53 0.10 0.79
C LYS A 34 -18.96 0.99 1.89
N GLN A 35 -19.13 2.31 1.75
CA GLN A 35 -18.66 3.29 2.74
C GLN A 35 -19.16 3.00 4.16
N ALA A 36 -20.40 2.53 4.30
CA ALA A 36 -20.99 2.17 5.58
C ALA A 36 -20.20 1.06 6.31
N ILE A 37 -19.70 0.06 5.57
CA ILE A 37 -18.87 -1.02 6.14
C ILE A 37 -17.54 -0.43 6.63
N MET A 38 -16.92 0.43 5.84
CA MET A 38 -15.66 1.07 6.22
C MET A 38 -15.80 1.95 7.47
N VAL A 39 -16.90 2.70 7.58
CA VAL A 39 -17.23 3.51 8.76
C VAL A 39 -17.39 2.63 9.99
N HIS A 40 -18.19 1.57 9.90
CA HIS A 40 -18.41 0.65 11.02
C HIS A 40 -17.11 -0.02 11.51
N LEU A 41 -16.24 -0.43 10.58
CA LEU A 41 -14.93 -0.97 10.92
C LEU A 41 -14.02 0.07 11.58
N ALA A 42 -13.98 1.29 11.06
CA ALA A 42 -13.19 2.37 11.66
C ALA A 42 -13.69 2.73 13.08
N GLU A 43 -15.01 2.72 13.30
CA GLU A 43 -15.62 2.98 14.60
C GLU A 43 -15.27 1.88 15.63
N SER A 44 -15.40 0.62 15.24
CA SER A 44 -15.08 -0.55 16.09
C SER A 44 -13.59 -0.73 16.39
N TYR A 45 -12.68 -0.13 15.61
CA TYR A 45 -11.24 -0.27 15.81
C TYR A 45 -10.68 0.59 16.95
N GLN A 46 -10.12 -0.03 17.98
CA GLN A 46 -9.34 0.65 19.01
C GLN A 46 -7.87 0.69 18.62
N VAL A 47 -7.34 1.91 18.39
CA VAL A 47 -5.99 2.11 17.84
C VAL A 47 -4.90 1.65 18.81
N LYS A 48 -4.97 2.04 20.09
CA LYS A 48 -3.93 1.69 21.07
C LYS A 48 -3.74 0.18 21.25
N PRO A 49 -4.79 -0.64 21.46
CA PRO A 49 -4.63 -2.09 21.51
C PRO A 49 -4.51 -2.74 20.11
N ARG A 50 -4.78 -1.98 19.04
CA ARG A 50 -4.87 -2.43 17.65
C ARG A 50 -5.91 -3.53 17.46
N THR A 51 -7.12 -3.32 17.98
CA THR A 51 -8.16 -4.37 18.05
C THR A 51 -9.49 -3.86 17.53
N PHE A 52 -10.13 -4.60 16.63
CA PHE A 52 -11.55 -4.43 16.30
C PHE A 52 -12.41 -5.06 17.39
N ILE A 53 -13.39 -4.30 17.89
CA ILE A 53 -14.40 -4.78 18.83
C ILE A 53 -15.67 -5.05 18.03
N LEU A 54 -15.94 -6.32 17.75
CA LEU A 54 -17.08 -6.76 16.93
C LEU A 54 -17.98 -7.67 17.75
N ASP A 55 -19.26 -7.75 17.39
CA ASP A 55 -20.25 -8.61 18.06
C ASP A 55 -19.89 -10.10 17.97
N ILE A 56 -19.16 -10.48 16.92
CA ILE A 56 -18.70 -11.85 16.64
C ILE A 56 -17.35 -12.17 17.30
N GLY A 57 -16.77 -11.24 18.06
CA GLY A 57 -15.49 -11.40 18.73
C GLY A 57 -14.45 -10.35 18.31
N ASN A 58 -13.41 -10.23 19.14
CA ASN A 58 -12.39 -9.20 18.97
C ASN A 58 -11.27 -9.69 18.04
N ILE A 59 -10.91 -8.87 17.05
CA ILE A 59 -9.82 -9.17 16.11
C ILE A 59 -8.65 -8.22 16.38
N ARG A 60 -7.54 -8.76 16.89
CA ARG A 60 -6.31 -7.97 17.11
C ARG A 60 -5.46 -7.97 15.84
N LEU A 61 -5.24 -6.78 15.29
CA LEU A 61 -4.30 -6.57 14.20
C LEU A 61 -2.85 -6.55 14.68
N ASN A 62 -2.01 -7.24 13.93
CA ASN A 62 -0.56 -7.18 14.06
C ASN A 62 0.07 -7.46 12.68
N ALA A 63 1.39 -7.26 12.57
CA ALA A 63 2.14 -7.49 11.34
C ALA A 63 2.05 -8.96 10.87
N GLU A 64 1.88 -9.92 11.78
CA GLU A 64 1.73 -11.34 11.43
C GLU A 64 0.42 -11.62 10.71
N LEU A 65 -0.70 -11.12 11.24
CA LEU A 65 -2.02 -11.27 10.61
C LEU A 65 -2.04 -10.60 9.23
N ILE A 66 -1.50 -9.39 9.10
CA ILE A 66 -1.41 -8.70 7.80
C ILE A 66 -0.52 -9.47 6.83
N GLY A 67 0.62 -9.97 7.29
CA GLY A 67 1.53 -10.79 6.50
C GLY A 67 0.84 -12.04 5.97
N LYS A 68 0.10 -12.76 6.81
CA LYS A 68 -0.70 -13.93 6.41
C LYS A 68 -1.75 -13.58 5.37
N VAL A 69 -2.50 -12.50 5.59
CA VAL A 69 -3.55 -12.02 4.67
C VAL A 69 -3.00 -11.71 3.27
N PHE A 70 -1.82 -11.10 3.19
CA PHE A 70 -1.20 -10.75 1.90
C PHE A 70 -0.21 -11.79 1.37
N GLY A 71 0.08 -12.86 2.12
CA GLY A 71 1.10 -13.83 1.76
C GLY A 71 2.51 -13.23 1.69
N ILE A 72 2.82 -12.24 2.53
CA ILE A 72 4.12 -11.55 2.60
C ILE A 72 4.78 -11.71 3.98
N PRO A 73 6.12 -11.62 4.08
CA PRO A 73 6.81 -11.73 5.36
C PRO A 73 6.34 -10.68 6.39
N SER A 74 6.03 -11.13 7.61
CA SER A 74 5.60 -10.28 8.74
C SER A 74 6.75 -9.56 9.45
N ARG A 75 7.98 -9.82 9.03
CA ARG A 75 9.22 -9.24 9.54
C ARG A 75 10.06 -8.79 8.36
N GLY A 76 10.96 -7.86 8.63
CA GLY A 76 11.86 -7.29 7.63
C GLY A 76 12.56 -6.07 8.20
N ASP A 77 13.38 -5.46 7.36
CA ASP A 77 14.08 -4.23 7.65
C ASP A 77 13.08 -3.07 7.83
N PRO A 78 13.41 -2.07 8.67
CA PRO A 78 12.69 -0.81 8.65
C PRO A 78 12.90 -0.12 7.29
N PHE A 79 11.89 0.62 6.83
CA PHE A 79 12.07 1.46 5.66
C PHE A 79 13.07 2.59 5.94
N PRO A 80 13.84 3.02 4.93
CA PRO A 80 14.72 4.17 5.08
C PRO A 80 13.92 5.44 5.41
N ALA A 81 14.49 6.32 6.21
CA ALA A 81 13.96 7.66 6.38
C ALA A 81 14.29 8.53 5.16
N LEU A 82 13.37 9.44 4.81
CA LEU A 82 13.68 10.49 3.85
C LEU A 82 14.72 11.42 4.46
N ASP A 83 15.86 11.55 3.78
CA ASP A 83 16.97 12.41 4.17
C ASP A 83 17.04 13.58 3.17
N GLU A 84 16.78 14.79 3.65
CA GLU A 84 16.73 15.99 2.82
C GLU A 84 18.13 16.49 2.41
N THR A 85 19.19 15.96 3.02
CA THR A 85 20.58 16.27 2.65
C THR A 85 21.12 15.32 1.58
N ASN A 86 20.49 14.16 1.40
CA ASN A 86 20.88 13.18 0.40
C ASN A 86 20.35 13.57 -1.00
N PRO A 87 21.24 13.85 -1.99
CA PRO A 87 20.81 14.30 -3.32
C PRO A 87 19.92 13.29 -4.06
N SER A 88 20.13 11.98 -3.85
CA SER A 88 19.32 10.93 -4.45
C SER A 88 17.89 10.94 -3.89
N HIS A 89 17.75 11.12 -2.57
CA HIS A 89 16.45 11.21 -1.92
C HIS A 89 15.68 12.46 -2.38
N VAL A 90 16.36 13.61 -2.47
CA VAL A 90 15.79 14.86 -2.96
C VAL A 90 15.35 14.71 -4.42
N ALA A 91 16.16 14.07 -5.27
CA ALA A 91 15.81 13.83 -6.66
C ALA A 91 14.53 12.98 -6.80
N ILE A 92 14.40 11.89 -6.03
CA ILE A 92 13.19 11.05 -6.02
C ILE A 92 11.98 11.85 -5.51
N LYS A 93 12.13 12.58 -4.40
CA LYS A 93 11.07 13.45 -3.83
C LYS A 93 10.57 14.46 -4.87
N ASN A 94 11.48 15.14 -5.55
CA ASN A 94 11.15 16.16 -6.56
C ASN A 94 10.52 15.53 -7.81
N LYS A 95 11.02 14.37 -8.26
CA LYS A 95 10.49 13.63 -9.41
C LYS A 95 9.01 13.30 -9.27
N PHE A 96 8.58 12.93 -8.06
CA PHE A 96 7.21 12.53 -7.77
C PHE A 96 6.36 13.61 -7.09
N HIS A 97 6.94 14.79 -6.85
CA HIS A 97 6.25 15.88 -6.18
C HIS A 97 4.95 16.23 -6.91
N ARG A 98 3.83 16.17 -6.19
CA ARG A 98 2.49 16.51 -6.69
C ARG A 98 2.03 15.74 -7.94
N ARG A 99 2.65 14.60 -8.27
CA ARG A 99 2.13 13.72 -9.34
C ARG A 99 0.81 13.08 -8.91
N SER A 100 -0.12 13.03 -9.84
CA SER A 100 -1.42 12.37 -9.68
C SER A 100 -1.32 10.86 -9.84
N THR A 101 -2.33 10.14 -9.32
CA THR A 101 -2.44 8.68 -9.50
C THR A 101 -2.54 8.29 -10.98
N THR A 102 -3.16 9.12 -11.82
CA THR A 102 -3.29 8.88 -13.27
C THR A 102 -1.93 8.95 -13.97
N GLU A 103 -1.13 9.97 -13.67
CA GLU A 103 0.22 10.09 -14.22
C GLU A 103 1.10 8.91 -13.81
N LEU A 104 1.03 8.47 -12.55
CA LEU A 104 1.77 7.30 -12.08
C LEU A 104 1.36 6.02 -12.81
N ARG A 105 0.06 5.81 -13.04
CA ARG A 105 -0.41 4.65 -13.82
C ARG A 105 0.11 4.68 -15.25
N ASN A 106 0.12 5.86 -15.88
CA ASN A 106 0.68 6.00 -17.22
C ASN A 106 2.16 5.62 -17.25
N LEU A 107 2.95 6.05 -16.26
CA LEU A 107 4.35 5.66 -16.11
C LEU A 107 4.53 4.15 -15.91
N VAL A 108 3.66 3.49 -15.14
CA VAL A 108 3.66 2.02 -15.00
C VAL A 108 3.45 1.35 -16.35
N TYR A 109 2.49 1.82 -17.14
CA TYR A 109 2.17 1.21 -18.44
C TYR A 109 3.24 1.46 -19.50
N SER A 110 3.78 2.68 -19.56
CA SER A 110 4.77 3.08 -20.57
C SER A 110 6.21 2.68 -20.25
N CYS A 111 6.50 2.15 -19.05
CA CYS A 111 7.86 1.77 -18.67
C CYS A 111 8.42 0.65 -19.60
N PRO A 112 9.61 0.81 -20.20
CA PRO A 112 10.15 -0.14 -21.17
C PRO A 112 10.64 -1.48 -20.59
N MET A 113 11.06 -1.52 -19.31
CA MET A 113 11.54 -2.73 -18.61
C MET A 113 12.81 -3.40 -19.18
N THR A 114 13.58 -2.72 -20.03
CA THR A 114 14.72 -3.32 -20.74
C THR A 114 15.99 -3.38 -19.89
N THR A 115 16.20 -2.40 -19.01
CA THR A 115 17.39 -2.30 -18.14
C THR A 115 17.00 -2.41 -16.67
N GLU A 116 17.96 -2.75 -15.80
CA GLU A 116 17.70 -2.74 -14.34
C GLU A 116 17.32 -1.34 -13.83
N SER A 117 17.88 -0.28 -14.41
CA SER A 117 17.49 1.09 -14.08
C SER A 117 16.00 1.35 -14.37
N GLU A 118 15.52 0.89 -15.53
CA GLU A 118 14.09 0.98 -15.88
C GLU A 118 13.22 0.08 -15.00
N ARG A 119 13.69 -1.11 -14.62
CA ARG A 119 12.99 -1.98 -13.67
C ARG A 119 12.87 -1.32 -12.30
N MET A 120 13.93 -0.72 -11.80
CA MET A 120 13.92 0.06 -10.55
C MET A 120 12.93 1.23 -10.65
N GLU A 121 12.86 1.93 -11.77
CA GLU A 121 11.85 2.97 -12.01
C GLU A 121 10.42 2.42 -12.02
N PHE A 122 10.20 1.30 -12.70
CA PHE A 122 8.92 0.59 -12.67
C PHE A 122 8.50 0.21 -11.25
N ARG A 123 9.41 -0.37 -10.45
CA ARG A 123 9.15 -0.72 -9.05
C ARG A 123 8.66 0.51 -8.27
N ARG A 124 9.30 1.67 -8.43
CA ARG A 124 8.85 2.93 -7.80
C ARG A 124 7.45 3.33 -8.25
N TYR A 125 7.20 3.35 -9.56
CA TYR A 125 5.89 3.74 -10.10
C TYR A 125 4.80 2.81 -9.59
N PHE A 126 5.05 1.50 -9.66
CA PHE A 126 4.11 0.48 -9.26
C PHE A 126 3.80 0.56 -7.76
N ILE A 127 4.83 0.60 -6.90
CA ILE A 127 4.65 0.70 -5.45
C ILE A 127 3.88 1.97 -5.08
N LEU A 128 4.19 3.12 -5.69
CA LEU A 128 3.45 4.37 -5.45
C LEU A 128 1.97 4.25 -5.84
N VAL A 129 1.65 3.61 -6.96
CA VAL A 129 0.25 3.36 -7.37
C VAL A 129 -0.44 2.41 -6.37
N VAL A 130 0.22 1.33 -5.97
CA VAL A 130 -0.30 0.36 -5.01
C VAL A 130 -0.56 1.01 -3.66
N MET A 131 0.37 1.84 -3.17
CA MET A 131 0.17 2.63 -1.95
C MET A 131 -1.07 3.52 -2.07
N LYS A 132 -1.16 4.33 -3.13
CA LYS A 132 -2.27 5.28 -3.35
C LYS A 132 -3.63 4.63 -3.52
N MET A 133 -3.68 3.43 -4.09
CA MET A 133 -4.94 2.78 -4.43
C MET A 133 -5.37 1.72 -3.43
N PHE A 134 -4.42 1.10 -2.74
CA PHE A 134 -4.66 -0.14 -2.01
C PHE A 134 -4.09 -0.11 -0.59
N LEU A 135 -2.77 0.07 -0.41
CA LEU A 135 -2.13 -0.08 0.92
C LEU A 135 -2.29 1.12 1.86
N CYS A 136 -2.48 2.32 1.34
CA CYS A 136 -2.84 3.49 2.12
C CYS A 136 -3.58 4.50 1.23
N PRO A 137 -4.80 4.19 0.76
CA PRO A 137 -5.57 5.13 -0.03
C PRO A 137 -5.82 6.41 0.75
N THR A 138 -5.60 7.55 0.07
CA THR A 138 -5.82 8.90 0.59
C THR A 138 -6.82 9.64 -0.27
N THR A 139 -7.56 10.59 0.31
CA THR A 139 -8.45 11.48 -0.48
C THR A 139 -7.68 12.51 -1.30
N GLN A 140 -6.40 12.72 -1.00
CA GLN A 140 -5.54 13.62 -1.76
C GLN A 140 -5.42 13.13 -3.19
N GLN A 141 -5.54 14.02 -4.17
CA GLN A 141 -5.44 13.64 -5.59
C GLN A 141 -3.99 13.38 -6.03
N VAL A 142 -3.03 14.01 -5.34
CA VAL A 142 -1.59 13.97 -5.67
C VAL A 142 -0.77 13.29 -4.57
N LEU A 143 0.45 12.88 -4.88
CA LEU A 143 1.39 12.35 -3.90
C LEU A 143 1.82 13.42 -2.88
N SER A 144 1.83 13.03 -1.61
CA SER A 144 2.42 13.80 -0.51
C SER A 144 3.83 13.30 -0.20
N PRO A 145 4.74 14.14 0.33
CA PRO A 145 6.13 13.76 0.60
C PRO A 145 6.32 12.47 1.42
N TRP A 146 5.38 12.14 2.31
CA TRP A 146 5.47 10.90 3.09
C TRP A 146 5.26 9.63 2.26
N HIS A 147 4.73 9.70 1.05
CA HIS A 147 4.63 8.51 0.17
C HIS A 147 5.99 8.12 -0.43
N ILE A 148 7.02 8.95 -0.26
CA ILE A 148 8.30 8.79 -0.97
C ILE A 148 9.21 7.77 -0.29
N TYR A 149 9.20 7.70 1.05
CA TYR A 149 10.18 6.87 1.76
C TYR A 149 10.14 5.38 1.39
N PRO A 150 8.99 4.74 1.07
CA PRO A 150 8.95 3.33 0.66
C PRO A 150 9.55 3.06 -0.73
N VAL A 151 9.85 4.11 -1.50
CA VAL A 151 10.42 3.99 -2.85
C VAL A 151 11.80 4.61 -2.99
N LEU A 152 12.43 4.97 -1.87
CA LEU A 152 13.83 5.43 -1.86
C LEU A 152 14.76 4.29 -2.30
N ASP A 153 14.55 3.11 -1.72
CA ASP A 153 15.22 1.88 -2.11
C ASP A 153 14.19 0.85 -2.60
N VAL A 154 14.37 0.42 -3.85
CA VAL A 154 13.54 -0.61 -4.49
C VAL A 154 14.40 -1.75 -5.07
N SER A 155 15.62 -1.89 -4.57
CA SER A 155 16.53 -2.98 -4.97
C SER A 155 15.95 -4.35 -4.60
N ASP A 156 15.44 -4.47 -3.37
CA ASP A 156 14.66 -5.61 -2.92
C ASP A 156 13.52 -5.14 -2.02
N PRO A 157 12.34 -4.80 -2.58
CA PRO A 157 11.22 -4.36 -1.77
C PRO A 157 10.77 -5.39 -0.73
N ARG A 158 10.99 -6.70 -0.96
CA ARG A 158 10.53 -7.76 -0.04
C ARG A 158 11.26 -7.78 1.28
N ARG A 159 12.46 -7.19 1.35
CA ARG A 159 13.24 -7.13 2.60
C ARG A 159 12.57 -6.25 3.65
N PHE A 160 11.71 -5.32 3.25
CA PHE A 160 11.10 -4.37 4.18
C PHE A 160 9.87 -4.95 4.88
N ASN A 161 9.64 -4.48 6.10
CA ASN A 161 8.48 -4.87 6.91
C ASN A 161 7.19 -4.16 6.46
N TRP A 162 6.70 -4.52 5.26
CA TRP A 162 5.44 -4.03 4.71
C TRP A 162 4.26 -4.21 5.67
N PRO A 163 4.05 -5.37 6.32
CA PRO A 163 2.90 -5.56 7.20
C PRO A 163 2.86 -4.60 8.38
N LEU A 164 4.01 -4.34 9.02
CA LEU A 164 4.09 -3.37 10.10
C LEU A 164 3.79 -1.95 9.60
N GLU A 165 4.28 -1.59 8.42
CA GLU A 165 4.07 -0.25 7.89
C GLU A 165 2.63 -0.01 7.45
N ILE A 166 1.99 -1.01 6.84
CA ILE A 166 0.55 -0.99 6.52
C ILE A 166 -0.28 -0.81 7.79
N LEU A 167 0.08 -1.51 8.88
CA LEU A 167 -0.58 -1.36 10.18
C LEU A 167 -0.41 0.07 10.73
N ASN A 168 0.79 0.63 10.66
CA ASN A 168 1.06 2.00 11.11
C ASN A 168 0.27 3.04 10.29
N TRP A 169 0.15 2.85 8.98
CA TRP A 169 -0.68 3.69 8.12
C TRP A 169 -2.16 3.58 8.47
N PHE A 170 -2.63 2.37 8.72
CA PHE A 170 -4.01 2.11 9.12
C PHE A 170 -4.34 2.80 10.45
N ASP A 171 -3.49 2.64 11.47
CA ASP A 171 -3.63 3.30 12.78
C ASP A 171 -3.79 4.82 12.61
N LYS A 172 -2.85 5.46 11.92
CA LYS A 172 -2.87 6.91 11.67
C LYS A 172 -4.15 7.35 10.97
N ALA A 173 -4.64 6.54 10.04
CA ALA A 173 -5.83 6.89 9.27
C ALA A 173 -7.11 6.80 10.12
N VAL A 174 -7.23 5.78 10.98
CA VAL A 174 -8.35 5.67 11.94
C VAL A 174 -8.26 6.74 13.02
N GLU A 175 -7.07 7.05 13.56
CA GLU A 175 -6.89 8.16 14.51
C GLU A 175 -7.38 9.47 13.91
N LYS A 176 -6.94 9.78 12.68
CA LYS A 176 -7.37 10.98 11.96
C LYS A 176 -8.88 11.00 11.72
N TYR A 177 -9.48 9.86 11.38
CA TYR A 177 -10.93 9.73 11.23
C TYR A 177 -11.65 10.09 12.53
N LYS A 178 -11.25 9.47 13.65
CA LYS A 178 -11.87 9.65 14.97
C LYS A 178 -11.70 11.07 15.51
N LEU A 179 -10.52 11.67 15.34
CA LEU A 179 -10.24 13.03 15.81
C LEU A 179 -11.03 14.10 15.05
N LYS A 180 -11.26 13.91 13.74
CA LYS A 180 -11.87 14.94 12.90
C LYS A 180 -13.40 14.82 12.78
N GLY A 181 -14.00 13.74 13.29
CA GLY A 181 -15.42 13.44 13.05
C GLY A 181 -15.76 13.36 11.55
N ASN A 182 -14.77 13.00 10.72
CA ASN A 182 -14.91 12.98 9.27
C ASN A 182 -15.91 11.91 8.83
N LYS A 183 -16.61 12.12 7.72
CA LYS A 183 -17.51 11.09 7.13
C LYS A 183 -16.78 9.95 6.40
N THR A 184 -15.47 10.11 6.15
CA THR A 184 -14.67 9.18 5.35
C THR A 184 -13.39 8.77 6.07
N CYS A 185 -13.21 7.46 6.26
CA CYS A 185 -11.96 6.87 6.72
C CYS A 185 -10.99 6.71 5.53
N GLU A 186 -9.76 7.19 5.69
CA GLU A 186 -8.66 6.94 4.76
C GLU A 186 -7.93 5.64 5.19
N GLY A 187 -7.08 5.04 4.36
CA GLY A 187 -6.28 3.84 4.72
C GLY A 187 -6.75 2.49 4.16
N CYS A 188 -5.89 1.46 4.24
CA CYS A 188 -6.16 0.13 3.66
C CYS A 188 -7.11 -0.67 4.54
N MET A 189 -8.41 -0.52 4.32
CA MET A 189 -9.44 -1.33 4.98
C MET A 189 -9.48 -2.79 4.47
N PHE A 190 -8.66 -3.14 3.47
CA PHE A 190 -8.62 -4.50 2.91
C PHE A 190 -8.00 -5.52 3.86
N VAL A 191 -7.12 -5.09 4.77
CA VAL A 191 -6.61 -5.91 5.88
C VAL A 191 -7.75 -6.53 6.69
N VAL A 192 -8.90 -5.87 6.73
CA VAL A 192 -10.07 -6.27 7.53
C VAL A 192 -10.99 -7.24 6.79
N LEU A 193 -10.97 -7.26 5.45
CA LEU A 193 -11.92 -8.04 4.64
C LEU A 193 -11.50 -9.49 4.43
N VAL A 194 -10.22 -9.82 4.65
CA VAL A 194 -9.68 -11.18 4.43
C VAL A 194 -9.61 -11.97 5.75
N GLY A 195 -9.99 -11.38 6.87
CA GLY A 195 -9.95 -12.02 8.19
C GLY A 195 -11.07 -13.04 8.48
N HIS A 196 -11.90 -13.40 7.49
CA HIS A 196 -12.99 -14.35 7.67
C HIS A 196 -12.94 -15.46 6.63
N ASN A 197 -11.96 -16.37 6.75
CA ASN A 197 -11.97 -17.61 5.96
C ASN A 197 -11.26 -18.78 6.67
N ASP A 198 -11.44 -18.91 7.99
CA ASP A 198 -11.15 -20.15 8.71
C ASP A 198 -12.47 -20.72 9.26
N HIS A 199 -13.15 -21.50 8.40
CA HIS A 199 -13.99 -22.64 8.79
C HIS A 199 -13.42 -23.88 8.10
#